data_AF-A0A3B8K0B9-F1
#
_entry.id   AF-A0A3B8K0B9-F1
#
_cell.length_a   1.000
_cell.length_b   1.000
_cell.length_c   1.000
_cell.angle_alpha   90.00
_cell.angle_beta   90.00
_cell.angle_gamma   90.00
#
_symmetry.space_group_name_H-M   'P 1'
#
loop_
_entity.id
_entity.type
_entity.pdbx_description
1 polymer ?
#
loop_
_entity_poly.entity_id
_entity_poly.type
_entity_poly.pdbx_seq_one_letter_code
_entity_poly.pdbx_strand_id
1 'polypeptide(L)'
;MDIMRLKEQGLPKRAIAKRLGISKDTVSKYWNTANLELRQPCYSGRAQLIDPYRDYITSRLENYPDLSAKRLYEEIKKKGFKGSERTVRRHVQKILPAKLLLSSKRQIFPTLSESYYCKIIFPRKKFWGGYFYDQSRKT
;
A
#
# COMPACT_ATOMS: atom_id res chain seq x y z
N MET A 1 -7.11 -30.72 6.18
CA MET A 1 -6.66 -31.91 6.95
C MET A 1 -5.27 -31.57 7.42
N ASP A 2 -5.02 -31.66 8.72
CA ASP A 2 -3.80 -31.10 9.31
C ASP A 2 -2.94 -32.22 9.89
N ILE A 3 -1.61 -32.01 9.92
CA ILE A 3 -0.64 -33.00 10.41
C ILE A 3 -0.98 -33.45 11.84
N MET A 4 -1.47 -32.54 12.69
CA MET A 4 -1.80 -32.82 14.09
C MET A 4 -3.04 -33.70 14.24
N ARG A 5 -4.12 -33.41 13.51
CA ARG A 5 -5.33 -34.25 13.52
C ARG A 5 -5.04 -35.69 13.10
N LEU A 6 -4.18 -35.86 12.09
CA LEU A 6 -3.79 -37.20 11.64
C LEU A 6 -2.82 -37.90 12.61
N LYS A 7 -2.02 -37.13 13.36
CA LYS A 7 -1.17 -37.64 14.44
C LYS A 7 -2.01 -38.12 15.63
N GLU A 8 -3.04 -37.38 16.02
CA GLU A 8 -4.00 -37.77 17.08
C GLU A 8 -4.75 -39.05 16.73
N GLN A 9 -5.04 -39.27 15.45
CA GLN A 9 -5.58 -40.52 14.92
C GLN A 9 -4.59 -41.70 14.91
N GLY A 10 -3.37 -41.52 15.43
CA GLY A 10 -2.36 -42.58 15.55
C GLY A 10 -1.69 -42.97 14.22
N LEU A 11 -1.89 -42.21 13.14
CA LEU A 11 -1.29 -42.54 11.84
C LEU A 11 0.24 -42.34 11.86
N PRO A 12 1.01 -43.24 11.22
CA PRO A 12 2.45 -43.06 11.10
C PRO A 12 2.79 -41.91 10.14
N LYS A 13 3.92 -41.24 10.38
CA LYS A 13 4.44 -40.10 9.58
C LYS A 13 4.35 -40.31 8.06
N ARG A 14 4.66 -41.53 7.58
CA ARG A 14 4.61 -41.88 6.15
C ARG A 14 3.19 -41.90 5.58
N ALA A 15 2.22 -42.39 6.36
CA ALA A 15 0.81 -42.39 5.96
C ALA A 15 0.27 -40.96 5.91
N ILE A 16 0.67 -40.12 6.88
CA ILE A 16 0.31 -38.71 6.94
C ILE A 16 0.86 -37.95 5.73
N ALA A 17 2.14 -38.16 5.39
CA ALA A 17 2.77 -37.58 4.20
C ALA A 17 2.01 -37.93 2.91
N LYS A 18 1.68 -39.21 2.71
CA LYS A 18 0.91 -39.68 1.55
C LYS A 18 -0.50 -39.06 1.49
N ARG A 19 -1.18 -38.96 2.64
CA ARG A 19 -2.55 -38.43 2.72
C ARG A 19 -2.63 -36.93 2.50
N LEU A 20 -1.58 -36.19 2.89
CA LEU A 20 -1.47 -34.75 2.72
C LEU A 20 -0.75 -34.32 1.43
N GLY A 21 -0.09 -35.25 0.73
CA GLY A 21 0.69 -34.94 -0.48
C GLY A 21 1.97 -34.12 -0.21
N ILE A 22 2.50 -34.16 1.01
CA ILE A 22 3.72 -33.42 1.40
C ILE A 22 4.87 -34.38 1.72
N SER A 23 6.10 -33.87 1.69
CA SER A 23 7.27 -34.69 2.03
C SER A 23 7.22 -35.15 3.49
N LYS A 24 7.76 -36.35 3.74
CA LYS A 24 7.94 -36.88 5.11
C LYS A 24 8.76 -35.92 5.98
N ASP A 25 9.68 -35.18 5.39
CA ASP A 25 10.54 -34.23 6.10
C ASP A 25 9.76 -33.02 6.61
N THR A 26 8.81 -32.51 5.82
CA THR A 26 7.86 -31.50 6.28
C THR A 26 7.02 -32.05 7.43
N VAL A 27 6.48 -33.27 7.31
CA VAL A 27 5.73 -33.91 8.41
C VAL A 27 6.60 -34.06 9.66
N SER A 28 7.87 -34.43 9.52
CA SER A 28 8.79 -34.59 10.65
C SER A 28 9.15 -33.25 11.29
N LYS A 29 9.37 -32.20 10.48
CA LYS A 29 9.61 -30.82 10.93
C LYS A 29 8.45 -30.28 11.77
N TYR A 30 7.22 -30.63 11.39
CA TYR A 30 6.00 -30.18 12.06
C TYR A 30 5.41 -31.21 13.05
N TRP A 31 6.13 -32.29 13.38
CA TRP A 31 5.61 -33.40 14.19
C TRP A 31 5.42 -33.07 15.67
N ASN A 32 6.34 -32.29 16.24
CA ASN A 32 6.36 -31.91 17.66
C ASN A 32 5.99 -30.45 17.91
N THR A 33 5.79 -29.67 16.85
CA THR A 33 5.42 -28.26 16.88
C THR A 33 3.89 -28.12 17.05
N ALA A 34 3.35 -28.81 18.06
CA ALA A 34 1.91 -28.88 18.38
C ALA A 34 1.24 -27.51 18.58
N ASN A 35 2.04 -26.47 18.82
CA ASN A 35 1.58 -25.10 19.05
C ASN A 35 2.55 -24.09 18.43
N LEU A 36 2.97 -24.29 17.19
CA LEU A 36 3.39 -23.11 16.44
C LEU A 36 2.10 -22.42 15.99
N GLU A 37 1.48 -21.65 16.90
CA GLU A 37 0.72 -20.47 16.50
C GLU A 37 1.50 -19.88 15.33
N LEU A 38 0.87 -19.79 14.15
CA LEU A 38 1.49 -19.32 12.93
C LEU A 38 2.29 -18.07 13.28
N ARG A 39 3.58 -18.25 13.59
CA ARG A 39 4.38 -17.19 14.18
C ARG A 39 4.51 -16.25 13.02
N GLN A 40 3.66 -15.21 13.01
CA GLN A 40 3.63 -14.28 11.91
C GLN A 40 5.09 -13.90 11.72
N PRO A 41 5.67 -14.11 10.53
CA PRO A 41 7.07 -13.81 10.33
C PRO A 41 7.27 -12.41 10.89
N CYS A 42 8.05 -12.34 11.98
CA CYS A 42 8.33 -11.10 12.67
C CYS A 42 9.27 -10.36 11.73
N TYR A 43 8.72 -9.75 10.68
CA TYR A 43 9.42 -8.74 9.92
C TYR A 43 9.52 -7.55 10.85
N SER A 44 10.44 -7.63 11.83
CA SER A 44 10.88 -6.46 12.59
C SER A 44 11.40 -5.50 11.54
N GLY A 45 10.54 -4.55 11.18
CA GLY A 45 10.73 -3.70 10.02
C GLY A 45 12.09 -3.03 10.12
N ARG A 46 12.86 -3.07 9.04
CA ARG A 46 14.10 -2.30 8.95
C ARG A 46 13.82 -0.87 9.41
N ALA A 47 14.70 -0.34 10.26
CA ALA A 47 14.63 1.04 10.69
C ALA A 47 14.46 1.94 9.46
N GLN A 48 13.39 2.72 9.42
CA GLN A 48 13.12 3.64 8.33
C GLN A 48 13.73 4.99 8.66
N LEU A 49 14.20 5.70 7.63
CA LEU A 49 14.71 7.07 7.74
C LEU A 49 13.73 8.05 8.41
N ILE A 50 12.44 7.73 8.40
CA ILE A 50 11.37 8.54 8.98
C ILE A 50 11.18 8.30 10.49
N ASP A 51 11.75 7.21 11.02
CA ASP A 51 11.53 6.78 12.41
C ASP A 51 11.87 7.86 13.45
N PRO A 52 12.99 8.60 13.33
CA PRO A 52 13.31 9.70 14.25
C PRO A 52 12.35 10.89 14.20
N TYR A 53 11.54 11.00 13.14
CA TYR A 53 10.66 12.14 12.90
C TYR A 53 9.17 11.81 13.09
N ARG A 54 8.84 10.56 13.46
CA ARG A 54 7.45 10.11 13.60
C ARG A 54 6.70 10.91 14.67
N ASP A 55 7.30 11.08 15.84
CA ASP A 55 6.66 11.78 16.96
C ASP A 55 6.40 13.25 16.63
N TYR A 56 7.33 13.87 15.90
CA TYR A 56 7.15 15.22 15.38
C TYR A 56 5.98 15.29 14.37
N ILE A 57 5.89 14.34 13.44
CA ILE A 57 4.80 14.31 12.45
C ILE A 57 3.45 14.10 13.14
N THR A 58 3.36 13.18 14.10
CA THR A 58 2.13 12.88 14.84
C THR A 58 1.65 14.10 15.63
N SER A 59 2.52 14.71 16.43
CA SER A 59 2.17 15.92 17.20
C SER A 59 1.73 17.08 16.29
N ARG A 60 2.34 17.25 15.11
CA ARG A 60 1.92 18.29 14.15
C ARG A 60 0.55 18.00 13.55
N LEU A 61 0.23 16.74 13.24
CA LEU A 61 -1.08 16.34 12.71
C LEU A 61 -2.19 16.41 13.76
N GLU A 62 -1.88 16.17 15.04
CA GLU A 62 -2.85 16.35 16.14
C GLU A 62 -3.27 17.81 16.28
N ASN A 63 -2.33 18.74 16.13
CA ASN A 63 -2.63 20.17 16.18
C ASN A 63 -3.30 20.70 14.89
N TYR A 64 -2.93 20.14 13.73
CA TYR A 64 -3.38 20.61 12.41
C TYR A 64 -3.71 19.42 11.49
N PRO A 65 -4.95 18.88 11.55
CA PRO A 65 -5.34 17.68 10.79
C PRO A 65 -5.35 17.91 9.26
N ASP A 66 -5.57 19.14 8.80
CA ASP A 66 -5.61 19.50 7.37
C ASP A 66 -4.24 19.80 6.77
N LEU A 67 -3.16 19.61 7.54
CA LEU A 67 -1.82 19.98 7.10
C LEU A 67 -1.32 19.07 5.97
N SER A 68 -0.90 19.68 4.87
CA SER A 68 -0.38 18.92 3.72
C SER A 68 0.93 18.20 4.06
N ALA A 69 1.09 16.96 3.57
CA ALA A 69 2.34 16.20 3.71
C ALA A 69 3.56 16.92 3.12
N LYS A 70 3.36 17.76 2.09
CA LYS A 70 4.42 18.61 1.52
C LYS A 70 4.97 19.61 2.54
N ARG A 71 4.09 20.26 3.31
CA ARG A 71 4.52 21.21 4.36
C ARG A 71 5.30 20.51 5.47
N LEU A 72 4.81 19.35 5.91
CA LEU A 72 5.53 18.52 6.88
C LEU A 72 6.92 18.11 6.36
N TYR A 73 7.03 17.75 5.08
CA TYR A 73 8.31 17.45 4.46
C TYR A 73 9.29 18.63 4.51
N GLU A 74 8.86 19.84 4.15
CA GLU A 74 9.72 21.03 4.23
C GLU A 74 10.17 21.34 5.67
N GLU A 75 9.29 21.15 6.66
CA GLU A 75 9.63 21.32 8.09
C GLU A 75 10.70 20.32 8.55
N ILE A 76 10.53 19.03 8.25
CA ILE A 76 11.51 18.01 8.66
C ILE A 76 12.81 18.06 7.84
N LYS A 77 12.74 18.52 6.58
CA LYS A 77 13.92 18.74 5.74
C LYS A 77 14.83 19.79 6.35
N LYS A 78 14.27 20.88 6.88
CA LYS A 78 15.02 21.88 7.66
C LYS A 78 15.63 21.31 8.94
N LYS A 79 15.03 20.28 9.52
CA LYS A 79 15.55 19.53 10.68
C LYS A 79 16.56 18.42 10.30
N GLY A 80 17.00 18.35 9.04
CA GLY A 80 18.04 17.41 8.60
C GLY A 80 17.53 16.09 8.01
N PHE A 81 16.25 15.99 7.64
CA PHE A 81 15.71 14.77 7.02
C PHE A 81 16.34 14.50 5.64
N LYS A 82 16.92 13.31 5.47
CA LYS A 82 17.59 12.87 4.23
C LYS A 82 16.69 12.10 3.26
N GLY A 83 15.45 11.79 3.65
CA GLY A 83 14.53 11.03 2.81
C GLY A 83 13.78 11.90 1.78
N SER A 84 12.93 11.24 0.98
CA SER A 84 12.09 11.90 -0.01
C SER A 84 10.74 12.35 0.57
N GLU A 85 10.11 13.35 -0.07
CA GLU A 85 8.73 13.76 0.22
C GLU A 85 7.75 12.57 0.16
N ARG A 86 7.99 11.65 -0.78
CA ARG A 86 7.17 10.44 -0.96
C ARG A 86 7.17 9.56 0.29
N THR A 87 8.29 9.48 1.02
CA THR A 87 8.40 8.73 2.27
C THR A 87 7.50 9.33 3.35
N VAL A 88 7.55 10.66 3.50
CA VAL A 88 6.70 11.41 4.45
C VAL A 88 5.24 11.24 4.11
N ARG A 89 4.87 11.45 2.84
CA ARG A 89 3.48 11.28 2.38
C ARG A 89 2.96 9.87 2.67
N ARG A 90 3.75 8.83 2.42
CA ARG A 90 3.36 7.43 2.72
C ARG A 90 3.14 7.23 4.23
N HIS A 91 3.98 7.82 5.06
CA HIS A 91 3.83 7.71 6.51
C HIS A 91 2.59 8.44 7.01
N VAL A 92 2.36 9.67 6.56
CA VAL A 92 1.15 10.46 6.87
C VAL A 92 -0.12 9.73 6.42
N GLN A 93 -0.11 9.08 5.26
CA GLN A 93 -1.23 8.27 4.76
C GLN A 93 -1.54 7.04 5.62
N LYS A 94 -0.58 6.52 6.40
CA LYS A 94 -0.81 5.42 7.34
C LYS A 94 -1.46 5.90 8.63
N ILE A 95 -1.21 7.15 9.03
CA ILE A 95 -1.72 7.75 10.26
C ILE A 95 -3.14 8.28 10.03
N LEU A 96 -3.37 8.96 8.91
CA LEU A 96 -4.69 9.52 8.59
C LEU A 96 -5.65 8.43 8.12
N PRO A 97 -6.90 8.37 8.62
CA PRO A 97 -7.92 7.52 8.04
C PRO A 97 -8.13 7.90 6.57
N ALA A 98 -8.29 6.90 5.70
CA ALA A 98 -8.34 7.06 4.24
C ALA A 98 -9.33 8.15 3.74
N LYS A 99 -10.34 8.49 4.55
CA LYS A 99 -11.35 9.52 4.31
C LYS A 99 -10.78 10.95 4.19
N LEU A 100 -9.69 11.28 4.90
CA LEU A 100 -9.09 12.64 4.89
C LEU A 100 -8.18 12.89 3.67
N LEU A 101 -7.79 11.84 2.95
CA LEU A 101 -6.91 11.95 1.78
C LEU A 101 -7.67 12.38 0.50
N LEU A 102 -9.01 12.36 0.50
CA LEU A 102 -9.83 12.79 -0.63
C LEU A 102 -9.90 14.32 -0.80
N SER A 103 -9.59 15.10 0.24
CA SER A 103 -9.74 16.56 0.22
C SER A 103 -8.62 17.32 -0.52
N SER A 104 -7.52 16.65 -0.91
CA SER A 104 -6.38 17.29 -1.60
C SER A 104 -6.32 17.04 -3.11
N LYS A 105 -7.34 16.39 -3.70
CA LYS A 105 -7.50 16.41 -5.15
C LYS A 105 -7.90 17.83 -5.56
N ARG A 106 -6.87 18.62 -5.86
CA ARG A 106 -6.92 19.91 -6.57
C ARG A 106 -8.07 19.92 -7.58
N GLN A 107 -9.08 20.74 -7.28
CA GLN A 107 -10.06 21.42 -8.14
C GLN A 107 -10.75 20.63 -9.27
N ILE A 108 -12.06 20.41 -9.15
CA ILE A 108 -13.16 21.10 -9.87
C ILE A 108 -13.09 20.86 -11.39
N PHE A 109 -13.83 19.85 -11.87
CA PHE A 109 -14.45 19.98 -13.19
C PHE A 109 -15.75 20.76 -12.96
N PRO A 110 -15.86 22.04 -13.39
CA PRO A 110 -17.17 22.64 -13.43
C PRO A 110 -18.00 21.81 -14.41
N THR A 111 -19.21 21.42 -14.01
CA THR A 111 -20.16 20.64 -14.81
C THR A 111 -20.70 21.51 -15.95
N LEU A 112 -19.84 21.86 -16.89
CA LEU A 112 -20.19 22.45 -18.16
C LEU A 112 -19.84 21.42 -19.22
N SER A 113 -20.88 20.96 -19.93
CA SER A 113 -20.83 19.87 -20.91
C SER A 113 -19.54 19.86 -21.76
N GLU A 114 -18.98 18.66 -21.93
CA GLU A 114 -17.77 18.31 -22.72
C GLU A 114 -17.68 18.99 -24.10
N SER A 115 -18.81 19.47 -24.65
CA SER A 115 -18.88 20.02 -26.00
C SER A 115 -18.26 21.42 -26.17
N TYR A 116 -18.15 22.21 -25.09
CA TYR A 116 -17.71 23.61 -25.21
C TYR A 116 -16.17 23.79 -25.22
N TYR A 117 -15.44 22.97 -24.46
CA TYR A 117 -13.98 23.15 -24.31
C TYR A 117 -13.16 22.68 -25.52
N CYS A 118 -13.66 21.70 -26.29
CA CYS A 118 -12.96 21.19 -27.48
C CYS A 118 -12.88 22.22 -28.62
N LYS A 119 -13.79 23.20 -28.70
CA LYS A 119 -13.85 24.16 -29.81
C LYS A 119 -12.81 25.27 -29.73
N ILE A 120 -12.27 25.59 -28.54
CA ILE A 120 -11.40 26.76 -28.35
C ILE A 120 -9.91 26.39 -28.34
N ILE A 121 -9.52 25.25 -27.75
CA ILE A 121 -8.10 24.95 -27.47
C ILE A 121 -7.49 23.91 -28.42
N PHE A 122 -8.28 22.96 -28.94
CA PHE A 122 -7.78 21.88 -29.81
C PHE A 122 -8.70 21.65 -31.03
N PRO A 123 -8.70 22.54 -32.03
CA PRO A 123 -9.64 22.45 -33.16
C PRO A 123 -9.46 21.23 -34.07
N ARG A 124 -8.36 20.47 -33.92
CA ARG A 124 -7.98 19.36 -34.80
C ARG A 124 -7.91 17.98 -34.13
N LYS A 125 -8.26 17.88 -32.84
CA LYS A 125 -8.24 16.61 -32.11
C LYS A 125 -9.66 16.14 -31.80
N LYS A 126 -9.95 14.86 -32.01
CA LYS A 126 -11.24 14.24 -31.67
C LYS A 126 -11.08 13.44 -30.37
N PHE A 127 -12.03 13.62 -29.46
CA PHE A 127 -12.12 12.85 -28.23
C PHE A 127 -13.01 11.63 -28.46
N TRP A 128 -12.47 10.43 -28.26
CA TRP A 128 -13.19 9.16 -28.35
C TRP A 128 -12.67 8.22 -27.26
N GLY A 129 -13.57 7.56 -26.51
CA GLY A 129 -13.19 6.53 -25.53
C GLY A 129 -12.26 7.00 -24.41
N GLY A 130 -12.30 8.28 -24.01
CA GLY A 130 -11.47 8.81 -22.92
C GLY A 130 -10.07 9.29 -23.33
N TYR A 131 -9.71 9.21 -24.62
CA TYR A 131 -8.42 9.65 -25.13
C TYR A 131 -8.56 10.59 -26.34
N PHE A 132 -7.64 11.55 -26.48
CA PHE A 132 -7.55 12.44 -27.64
C PHE A 132 -6.69 11.79 -28.73
N TYR A 133 -7.24 11.62 -29.94
CA TYR A 133 -6.53 11.07 -31.08
C TYR A 133 -6.10 12.18 -32.06
N ASP A 134 -4.82 12.16 -32.46
CA ASP A 134 -4.25 13.00 -33.51
C ASP A 134 -4.46 12.34 -34.89
N GLN A 135 -5.12 13.02 -35.83
CA GLN A 135 -5.49 12.47 -37.14
C GLN A 135 -4.37 12.57 -38.18
N SER A 136 -3.18 13.08 -37.86
CA SER A 136 -2.10 13.30 -38.85
C SER A 136 -1.35 12.05 -39.32
N ARG A 137 -1.67 10.85 -38.81
CA ARG A 137 -1.01 9.57 -39.18
C ARG A 137 -1.93 8.55 -39.84
N LYS A 138 -2.86 9.01 -40.68
CA LYS A 138 -3.56 8.17 -41.65
C LYS A 138 -3.21 8.64 -43.06
N THR A 139 -2.09 8.15 -43.58
CA THR A 139 -1.92 7.95 -45.02
C THR A 139 -2.59 6.64 -45.39
#